data_AF-I3TW08-F1
#
_entry.id   AF-I3TW08-F1
#
_cell.length_a   1.000
_cell.length_b   1.000
_cell.length_c   1.000
_cell.angle_alpha   90.00
_cell.angle_beta   90.00
_cell.angle_gamma   90.00
#
_symmetry.space_group_name_H-M   'P 1'
#
loop_
_entity.id
_entity.type
_entity.pdbx_description
1 polymer ?
#
loop_
_entity_poly.entity_id
_entity_poly.type
_entity_poly.pdbx_seq_one_letter_code
_entity_poly.pdbx_strand_id
1 'polypeptide(L)'
;MKKTEVITALAALAHEARLDTFRLLVQAGPGGLPAGQIAQAIGLAAPTASFHLAQLKQAGLVTCRRESRSLIYSAAFDRMTGLIGFLTENCCGGNPAACGLPHPGAGTPPYA
;
A
#
# COMPACT_ATOMS: atom_id res chain seq x y z
N MET A 1 -14.38 -3.27 2.89
CA MET A 1 -14.11 -1.83 2.60
C MET A 1 -15.36 -1.20 2.01
N LYS A 2 -15.60 0.10 2.21
CA LYS A 2 -16.69 0.83 1.54
C LYS A 2 -16.21 1.37 0.18
N LYS A 3 -17.12 1.52 -0.79
CA LYS A 3 -16.80 2.04 -2.14
C LYS A 3 -16.00 3.35 -2.12
N THR A 4 -16.36 4.30 -1.26
CA THR A 4 -15.64 5.58 -1.13
C THR A 4 -14.17 5.38 -0.75
N GLU A 5 -13.89 4.48 0.18
CA GLU A 5 -12.52 4.19 0.62
C GLU A 5 -11.69 3.52 -0.47
N VAL A 6 -12.33 2.66 -1.29
CA VAL A 6 -11.71 2.04 -2.47
C VAL A 6 -11.31 3.10 -3.48
N ILE A 7 -12.22 4.04 -3.79
CA ILE A 7 -11.94 5.15 -4.71
C ILE A 7 -10.80 6.01 -4.18
N THR A 8 -10.80 6.35 -2.89
CA THR A 8 -9.70 7.12 -2.27
C THR A 8 -8.36 6.40 -2.37
N ALA A 9 -8.32 5.08 -2.09
CA ALA A 9 -7.10 4.30 -2.20
C ALA A 9 -6.58 4.22 -3.65
N LEU A 10 -7.46 3.97 -4.62
CA LEU A 10 -7.09 3.94 -6.03
C LEU A 10 -6.60 5.31 -6.53
N ALA A 11 -7.27 6.40 -6.15
CA ALA A 11 -6.84 7.75 -6.50
C ALA A 11 -5.47 8.09 -5.90
N ALA A 12 -5.19 7.62 -4.68
CA ALA A 12 -3.88 7.76 -4.07
C ALA A 12 -2.81 6.91 -4.79
N LEU A 13 -3.13 5.73 -5.31
CA LEU A 13 -2.17 4.91 -6.06
C LEU A 13 -1.99 5.33 -7.53
N ALA A 14 -2.94 6.07 -8.10
CA ALA A 14 -2.91 6.57 -9.49
C ALA A 14 -1.92 7.75 -9.67
N HIS A 15 -0.69 7.59 -9.18
CA HIS A 15 0.43 8.52 -9.35
C HIS A 15 1.74 7.77 -9.16
N GLU A 16 2.66 7.94 -10.09
CA GLU A 16 3.93 7.20 -10.19
C GLU A 16 4.70 7.16 -8.87
N ALA A 17 5.10 8.33 -8.35
CA ALA A 17 5.84 8.42 -7.08
C ALA A 17 5.12 7.75 -5.88
N ARG A 18 3.78 7.79 -5.83
CA ARG A 18 3.02 7.19 -4.73
C ARG A 18 2.95 5.67 -4.86
N LEU A 19 2.80 5.17 -6.08
CA LEU A 19 2.86 3.74 -6.36
C LEU A 19 4.25 3.18 -6.05
N ASP A 20 5.32 3.86 -6.50
CA ASP A 20 6.69 3.46 -6.23
C ASP A 20 7.01 3.47 -4.74
N THR A 21 6.59 4.52 -4.03
CA THR A 21 6.72 4.60 -2.57
C THR A 21 6.01 3.44 -1.90
N PHE A 22 4.77 3.14 -2.28
CA PHE A 22 4.02 2.03 -1.69
C PHE A 22 4.70 0.68 -1.99
N ARG A 23 5.16 0.44 -3.21
CA ARG A 23 5.87 -0.79 -3.59
C ARG A 23 7.18 -0.97 -2.84
N LEU A 24 7.94 0.11 -2.67
CA LEU A 24 9.15 0.11 -1.84
C LEU A 24 8.82 -0.30 -0.40
N LEU A 25 7.75 0.26 0.18
CA LEU A 25 7.32 -0.09 1.54
C LEU A 25 6.81 -1.53 1.66
N VAL A 26 6.21 -2.09 0.61
CA VAL A 26 5.83 -3.51 0.55
C VAL A 26 7.07 -4.41 0.57
N GLN A 27 8.14 -4.03 -0.14
CA GLN A 27 9.42 -4.76 -0.12
C GLN A 27 10.13 -4.64 1.24
N ALA A 28 10.06 -3.48 1.89
CA ALA A 28 10.61 -3.28 3.23
C ALA A 28 9.85 -4.04 4.33
N GLY A 29 8.64 -4.53 4.05
CA GLY A 29 7.83 -5.31 4.98
C GLY A 29 7.31 -4.49 6.19
N PRO A 30 6.89 -5.17 7.27
CA PRO A 30 6.35 -4.53 8.48
C PRO A 30 7.35 -3.59 9.18
N GLY A 31 8.65 -3.84 8.97
CA GLY A 31 9.74 -2.99 9.47
C GLY A 31 9.68 -1.58 8.91
N GLY A 32 9.26 -1.41 7.66
CA GLY A 32 9.14 -0.09 7.04
C GLY A 32 10.48 0.64 6.88
N LEU A 33 10.41 1.91 6.49
CA LEU A 33 11.58 2.75 6.23
C LEU A 33 11.39 4.16 6.80
N PRO A 34 12.48 4.85 7.22
CA PRO A 34 12.40 6.26 7.57
C PRO A 34 12.13 7.13 6.34
N ALA A 35 11.39 8.23 6.51
CA ALA A 35 11.03 9.14 5.42
C ALA A 35 12.22 9.60 4.55
N GLY A 36 13.39 9.82 5.15
CA GLY A 36 14.60 10.22 4.43
C GLY A 36 15.12 9.12 3.48
N GLN A 37 15.11 7.85 3.91
CA GLN A 37 15.51 6.75 3.04
C GLN A 37 14.50 6.52 1.91
N ILE A 38 13.20 6.70 2.19
CA ILE A 38 12.16 6.64 1.16
C ILE A 38 12.42 7.69 0.09
N ALA A 39 12.62 8.96 0.50
CA ALA A 39 12.89 10.07 -0.40
C ALA A 39 14.12 9.82 -1.28
N GLN A 40 15.20 9.29 -0.68
CA GLN A 40 16.41 8.94 -1.41
C GLN A 40 16.17 7.81 -2.42
N ALA A 41 15.48 6.74 -2.02
CA ALA A 41 15.24 5.57 -2.86
C ALA A 41 14.38 5.87 -4.09
N ILE A 42 13.40 6.78 -3.97
CA ILE A 42 12.53 7.20 -5.07
C ILE A 42 13.04 8.46 -5.80
N GLY A 43 14.22 8.98 -5.43
CA GLY A 43 14.84 10.15 -6.08
C GLY A 43 14.11 11.48 -5.90
N LEU A 44 13.38 11.66 -4.79
CA LEU A 44 12.61 12.88 -4.53
C LEU A 44 13.20 13.74 -3.42
N ALA A 45 12.96 15.05 -3.52
CA ALA A 45 13.23 15.97 -2.42
C ALA A 45 12.35 15.64 -1.19
N ALA A 46 12.89 15.83 0.01
CA ALA A 46 12.22 15.47 1.26
C ALA A 46 10.82 16.09 1.44
N PRO A 47 10.56 17.37 1.08
CA PRO A 47 9.21 17.95 1.17
C PRO A 47 8.21 17.24 0.24
N THR A 48 8.62 16.91 -0.98
CA THR A 48 7.80 16.20 -1.97
C THR A 48 7.48 14.79 -1.54
N ALA A 49 8.48 14.04 -1.04
CA ALA A 49 8.26 12.71 -0.48
C ALA A 49 7.30 12.75 0.73
N SER A 50 7.46 13.74 1.61
CA SER A 50 6.57 13.93 2.77
C SER A 50 5.12 14.19 2.35
N PHE A 51 4.92 14.98 1.30
CA PHE A 51 3.59 15.23 0.73
C PHE A 51 2.94 13.94 0.21
N HIS A 52 3.68 13.15 -0.56
CA HIS A 52 3.19 11.85 -1.06
C HIS A 52 2.89 10.86 0.07
N LEU A 53 3.75 10.78 1.08
CA LEU A 53 3.54 9.95 2.27
C LEU A 53 2.30 10.37 3.05
N ALA A 54 2.04 11.68 3.18
CA ALA A 54 0.83 12.19 3.82
C ALA A 54 -0.44 11.79 3.04
N GLN A 55 -0.42 11.88 1.71
CA GLN A 55 -1.54 11.45 0.86
C GLN A 55 -1.81 9.95 0.97
N LEU A 56 -0.76 9.13 0.92
CA LEU A 56 -0.87 7.69 1.11
C LEU A 56 -1.40 7.33 2.51
N LYS A 57 -0.97 8.07 3.54
CA LYS A 57 -1.44 7.89 4.92
C LYS A 57 -2.92 8.24 5.04
N GLN A 58 -3.35 9.35 4.44
CA GLN A 58 -4.76 9.75 4.41
C GLN A 58 -5.65 8.72 3.71
N ALA A 59 -5.13 8.06 2.66
CA ALA A 59 -5.81 6.96 2.00
C ALA A 59 -5.77 5.64 2.78
N GLY A 60 -5.07 5.61 3.92
CA GLY A 60 -4.91 4.43 4.78
C GLY A 60 -4.00 3.35 4.19
N LEU A 61 -3.20 3.67 3.16
CA LEU A 61 -2.32 2.73 2.48
C LEU A 61 -0.96 2.60 3.16
N VAL A 62 -0.57 3.56 3.99
CA VAL A 62 0.65 3.49 4.81
C VAL A 62 0.35 3.87 6.24
N THR A 63 1.08 3.25 7.15
CA THR A 63 1.12 3.61 8.57
C THR A 63 2.44 4.33 8.86
N CYS A 64 2.45 5.09 9.94
CA CYS A 64 3.61 5.87 10.35
C CYS A 64 3.75 5.75 11.87
N ARG A 65 4.93 5.39 12.35
CA ARG A 65 5.27 5.34 13.77
C ARG A 65 6.51 6.17 14.03
N ARG A 66 6.59 6.75 15.23
CA ARG A 66 7.77 7.51 15.65
C ARG A 66 8.74 6.58 16.37
N GLU A 67 9.97 6.54 15.89
CA GLU A 67 11.06 5.77 16.48
C GLU A 67 12.22 6.73 16.78
N SER A 68 12.36 7.09 18.06
CA SER A 68 13.28 8.13 18.52
C SER A 68 13.06 9.47 17.80
N ARG A 69 13.97 9.85 16.89
CA ARG A 69 13.96 11.10 16.13
C ARG A 69 13.39 10.94 14.72
N SER A 70 13.09 9.72 14.28
CA SER A 70 12.67 9.42 12.91
C SER A 70 11.22 8.95 12.85
N LEU A 71 10.54 9.27 11.75
CA LEU A 71 9.24 8.70 11.41
C LEU A 71 9.47 7.53 10.46
N ILE A 72 9.08 6.34 10.90
CA ILE A 72 9.14 5.10 10.12
C ILE A 72 7.78 4.86 9.48
N TYR A 73 7.76 4.69 8.17
CA TYR A 73 6.57 4.41 7.39
C TYR A 73 6.59 2.95 6.94
N SER A 74 5.43 2.30 6.98
CA SER A 74 5.24 0.91 6.54
C SER A 74 3.96 0.79 5.73
N ALA A 75 3.90 -0.19 4.82
CA ALA A 75 2.69 -0.47 4.07
C ALA A 75 1.58 -0.99 5.01
N ALA A 76 0.35 -0.51 4.81
CA ALA A 76 -0.82 -1.04 5.49
C ALA A 76 -1.36 -2.26 4.73
N PHE A 77 -0.80 -3.43 5.00
CA PHE A 77 -1.13 -4.67 4.28
C PHE A 77 -2.63 -5.00 4.32
N ASP A 78 -3.28 -4.86 5.48
CA ASP A 78 -4.72 -5.11 5.61
C ASP A 78 -5.56 -4.21 4.70
N ARG A 79 -5.16 -2.95 4.52
CA ARG A 79 -5.83 -2.02 3.60
C ARG A 79 -5.71 -2.50 2.17
N MET A 80 -4.52 -2.95 1.77
CA MET A 80 -4.27 -3.43 0.41
C MET A 80 -5.00 -4.76 0.15
N THR A 81 -4.96 -5.70 1.09
CA THR A 81 -5.71 -6.95 1.00
C THR A 81 -7.21 -6.69 0.87
N GLY A 82 -7.75 -5.75 1.64
CA GLY A 82 -9.15 -5.35 1.51
C GLY A 82 -9.49 -4.70 0.16
N LEU A 83 -8.55 -3.94 -0.42
CA LEU A 83 -8.71 -3.28 -1.71
C LEU A 83 -8.76 -4.32 -2.83
N ILE A 84 -7.80 -5.24 -2.84
CA ILE A 84 -7.76 -6.36 -3.78
C ILE A 84 -9.04 -7.19 -3.61
N GLY A 85 -9.40 -7.55 -2.38
CA GLY A 85 -10.61 -8.31 -2.08
C GLY A 85 -11.86 -7.67 -2.69
N PHE A 86 -12.05 -6.36 -2.52
CA PHE A 86 -13.17 -5.63 -3.11
C PHE A 86 -13.16 -5.65 -4.65
N LEU A 87 -11.99 -5.51 -5.28
CA LEU A 87 -11.86 -5.52 -6.75
C LEU A 87 -12.07 -6.92 -7.34
N THR A 88 -11.73 -7.96 -6.58
CA THR A 88 -11.85 -9.36 -7.00
C THR A 88 -13.16 -10.01 -6.57
N GLU A 89 -14.01 -9.31 -5.82
CA GLU A 89 -15.31 -9.81 -5.40
C GLU A 89 -16.18 -10.11 -6.62
N ASN A 90 -16.67 -11.36 -6.73
CA ASN A 90 -17.39 -11.88 -7.88
C ASN A 90 -16.66 -11.75 -9.23
N CYS A 91 -15.32 -11.62 -9.21
CA CYS A 91 -14.52 -11.63 -10.41
C CYS A 91 -14.77 -12.93 -11.20
N CYS A 92 -14.81 -12.82 -12.53
CA CYS A 92 -15.00 -13.96 -13.42
C CYS A 92 -16.32 -14.72 -13.17
N GLY A 93 -17.37 -13.99 -12.78
CA GLY A 93 -18.70 -14.55 -12.51
C GLY A 93 -18.76 -15.40 -11.24
N GLY A 94 -17.85 -15.16 -10.29
CA GLY A 94 -17.72 -15.99 -9.09
C GLY A 94 -16.89 -17.26 -9.29
N ASN A 95 -16.23 -17.40 -10.45
CA ASN A 95 -15.28 -18.49 -10.71
C ASN A 95 -13.83 -17.96 -10.76
N PRO A 96 -13.15 -17.79 -9.62
CA PRO A 96 -11.79 -17.25 -9.57
C PRO A 96 -10.76 -18.11 -10.33
N ALA A 97 -11.02 -19.41 -10.51
CA ALA A 97 -10.16 -20.29 -11.30
C ALA A 97 -10.10 -19.88 -12.79
N ALA A 98 -11.11 -19.16 -13.30
CA ALA A 98 -11.16 -18.72 -14.68
C ALA A 98 -10.20 -17.55 -14.99
N CYS A 99 -9.74 -16.80 -13.98
CA CYS A 99 -8.80 -15.68 -14.15
C CYS A 99 -7.46 -15.88 -13.44
N GLY A 100 -7.22 -17.05 -12.84
CA GLY A 100 -5.93 -17.37 -12.21
C GLY A 100 -5.56 -16.46 -11.03
N LEU A 101 -6.54 -15.76 -10.43
CA LEU A 101 -6.30 -14.91 -9.27
C LEU A 101 -6.24 -15.76 -8.00
N PRO A 102 -5.22 -15.59 -7.14
CA PRO A 102 -5.19 -16.23 -5.83
C PRO A 102 -6.32 -15.65 -4.97
N HIS A 103 -7.20 -16.51 -4.46
CA HIS A 103 -8.27 -16.08 -3.57
C HIS A 103 -7.73 -15.95 -2.13
N PRO A 104 -8.24 -15.00 -1.32
CA PRO A 104 -7.73 -14.72 0.03
C PRO A 104 -7.91 -15.86 1.08
N GLY A 105 -8.30 -17.06 0.66
CA GLY A 105 -8.37 -18.26 1.50
C GLY A 105 -7.55 -19.45 0.96
N ALA A 106 -6.82 -19.28 -0.15
CA ALA A 106 -5.89 -20.27 -0.69
C ALA A 106 -4.48 -19.66 -0.75
N GLY A 107 -3.88 -19.44 0.41
CA GLY A 107 -2.49 -19.02 0.48
C GLY A 107 -2.17 -18.34 1.80
N THR A 108 -1.32 -18.99 2.58
CA THR A 108 -0.54 -18.34 3.62
C THR A 108 0.13 -17.09 3.05
N PRO A 109 0.06 -15.93 3.75
CA PRO A 109 0.71 -14.71 3.27
C PRO A 109 2.22 -14.94 3.10
N PRO A 110 2.85 -14.37 2.06
CA PRO A 110 4.29 -14.55 1.78
C PRO A 110 5.23 -13.85 2.78
N TYR A 111 4.71 -13.42 3.92
CA TYR A 111 5.44 -12.70 4.98
C TYR A 111 5.42 -13.43 6.33
N ALA A 112 5.06 -14.72 6.33
CA ALA A 112 5.21 -15.61 7.48
C ALA A 112 6.62 -16.22 7.51
#